data_AF-A0A226GY25-F1
#
_entry.id   AF-A0A226GY25-F1
#
_cell.length_a   1.000
_cell.length_b   1.000
_cell.length_c   1.000
_cell.angle_alpha   90.00
_cell.angle_beta   90.00
_cell.angle_gamma   90.00
#
_symmetry.space_group_name_H-M   'P 1'
#
loop_
_entity.id
_entity.type
_entity.pdbx_description
1 polymer ?
#
loop_
_entity_poly.entity_id
_entity_poly.type
_entity_poly.pdbx_seq_one_letter_code
_entity_poly.pdbx_strand_id
1 'polypeptide(L)'
;MIKFIFVLLLTCLQLAAQENYQNVKKNVEKTIANYKKNGKTNTQLNTIISNFNSSKKSELEDLKKDNVGICIVLSEDNPDLIISPAKYTFDDDKINISGIGPQNPGELPDYMKEYVKKYLTQFESVGSTELFRKLITKKIPTEGTFTENKTEYIVSEPNTISFVRGNEDWMYIISIDDDYMNLSDPRIIVYCFKKSISGKDIFNLNNSLADADKRREVKQSQLEEDREKYPLYHDYRIDDLREGLKQLLAHEPYKSNPELIKHASKFNERLDRFSIRNYEKELLYLADIKISKEFLNEHFNDLTRGDYEIENITHLAAHSLGDIYFAKGDYQLAKDFYKKAIFISPIIVSSGTTFGKDVDRIVYDLNKNAYKAGKKDEAYGFLIALLFDSNINTKKDIETYFTEQKEDKKQFKKDLDKALKTLKEEQDSYTFTFRGNEVFFVPMLQFSIKSFQDSFKNNEFYRSLE
;
A
#
# COMPACT_ATOMS: atom_id res chain seq x y z
N MET A 1 39.81 -64.33 3.24
CA MET A 1 39.31 -64.09 1.86
C MET A 1 37.84 -63.64 1.85
N ILE A 2 37.33 -62.89 2.85
CA ILE A 2 35.99 -62.24 2.84
C ILE A 2 36.07 -60.95 3.68
N LYS A 3 37.03 -60.07 3.36
CA LYS A 3 37.13 -58.72 3.95
C LYS A 3 37.57 -57.64 2.97
N PHE A 4 37.76 -57.99 1.69
CA PHE A 4 38.24 -57.10 0.64
C PHE A 4 37.22 -56.85 -0.48
N ILE A 5 35.97 -57.31 -0.34
CA ILE A 5 34.90 -57.10 -1.34
C ILE A 5 33.93 -55.97 -0.94
N PHE A 6 33.88 -55.58 0.34
CA PHE A 6 32.96 -54.52 0.80
C PHE A 6 33.51 -53.09 0.75
N VAL A 7 34.81 -52.91 0.46
CA VAL A 7 35.43 -51.58 0.40
C VAL A 7 35.52 -51.03 -1.04
N LEU A 8 35.24 -51.84 -2.06
CA LEU A 8 35.25 -51.42 -3.47
C LEU A 8 33.86 -51.17 -4.07
N LEU A 9 32.78 -51.25 -3.27
CA LEU A 9 31.40 -51.01 -3.72
C LEU A 9 30.81 -49.68 -3.25
N LEU A 10 31.61 -48.81 -2.62
CA LEU A 10 31.19 -47.49 -2.13
C LEU A 10 31.90 -46.30 -2.79
N THR A 11 32.69 -46.53 -3.84
CA THR A 11 33.38 -45.46 -4.61
C THR A 11 32.89 -45.36 -6.05
N CYS A 12 31.61 -45.66 -6.30
CA CYS A 12 30.91 -45.31 -7.54
C CYS A 12 29.67 -44.44 -7.27
N LEU A 13 29.66 -43.66 -6.18
CA LEU A 13 28.87 -42.43 -6.18
C LEU A 13 29.59 -41.50 -7.15
N GLN A 14 29.22 -41.60 -8.42
CA GLN A 14 29.44 -40.52 -9.37
C GLN A 14 28.95 -39.26 -8.67
N LEU A 15 29.88 -38.36 -8.34
CA LEU A 15 29.55 -36.96 -8.15
C LEU A 15 29.07 -36.46 -9.52
N ALA A 16 27.84 -36.81 -9.88
CA ALA A 16 27.12 -36.10 -10.92
C ALA A 16 27.14 -34.64 -10.46
N ALA A 17 27.73 -33.76 -11.28
CA ALA A 17 27.72 -32.35 -10.99
C ALA A 17 26.26 -31.96 -10.73
N GLN A 18 25.98 -31.46 -9.53
CA GLN A 18 24.62 -31.08 -9.18
C GLN A 18 24.16 -29.98 -10.14
N GLU A 19 22.99 -30.16 -10.75
CA GLU A 19 22.48 -29.22 -11.75
C GLU A 19 22.41 -27.79 -11.21
N ASN A 20 22.61 -26.82 -12.10
CA ASN A 20 22.60 -25.41 -11.75
C ASN A 20 21.99 -24.60 -12.87
N TYR A 21 21.29 -23.52 -12.53
CA TYR A 21 20.72 -22.63 -13.53
C TYR A 21 21.78 -22.10 -14.53
N GLN A 22 23.04 -21.92 -14.11
CA GLN A 22 24.13 -21.53 -15.01
C GLN A 22 24.37 -22.52 -16.15
N ASN A 23 24.05 -23.81 -15.98
CA ASN A 23 24.20 -24.82 -17.03
C ASN A 23 23.19 -24.59 -18.17
N VAL A 24 22.00 -24.09 -17.85
CA VAL A 24 20.89 -23.90 -18.81
C VAL A 24 20.74 -22.44 -19.25
N LYS A 25 21.41 -21.50 -18.56
CA LYS A 25 21.25 -20.05 -18.76
C LYS A 25 21.41 -19.62 -20.21
N LYS A 26 22.38 -20.19 -20.93
CA LYS A 26 22.61 -19.87 -22.36
C LYS A 26 21.41 -20.27 -23.23
N ASN A 27 20.82 -21.45 -22.99
CA ASN A 27 19.62 -21.90 -23.70
C ASN A 27 18.45 -20.98 -23.37
N VAL A 28 18.28 -20.61 -22.09
CA VAL A 28 17.23 -19.69 -21.64
C VAL A 28 17.35 -18.32 -22.31
N GLU A 29 18.55 -17.72 -22.31
CA GLU A 29 18.80 -16.43 -22.94
C GLU A 29 18.61 -16.46 -24.47
N LYS A 30 19.05 -17.54 -25.13
CA LYS A 30 18.82 -17.76 -26.56
C LYS A 30 17.32 -17.80 -26.86
N THR A 31 16.56 -18.62 -26.15
CA THR A 31 15.11 -18.75 -26.37
C THR A 31 14.40 -17.42 -26.12
N ILE A 32 14.67 -16.74 -25.00
CA ILE A 32 14.06 -15.42 -24.71
C ILE A 32 14.38 -14.40 -25.82
N ALA A 33 15.59 -14.42 -26.39
CA ALA A 33 15.97 -13.51 -27.46
C ALA A 33 15.08 -13.63 -28.71
N ASN A 34 14.56 -14.82 -29.01
CA ASN A 34 13.64 -15.04 -30.14
C ASN A 34 12.28 -14.35 -29.93
N TYR A 35 11.90 -14.06 -28.68
CA TYR A 35 10.62 -13.46 -28.32
C TYR A 35 10.69 -11.96 -28.02
N LYS A 36 11.88 -11.33 -28.06
CA LYS A 36 12.15 -9.91 -27.71
C LYS A 36 11.45 -8.82 -28.55
N LYS A 37 10.43 -9.12 -29.36
CA LYS A 37 9.64 -8.10 -30.09
C LYS A 37 8.81 -7.22 -29.14
N ASN A 38 8.36 -6.05 -29.60
CA ASN A 38 7.62 -5.10 -28.75
C ASN A 38 6.20 -5.59 -28.41
N GLY A 39 5.81 -5.59 -27.12
CA GLY A 39 4.48 -5.97 -26.64
C GLY A 39 4.36 -6.04 -25.11
N LYS A 40 3.13 -5.95 -24.56
CA LYS A 40 2.87 -5.95 -23.09
C LYS A 40 3.33 -7.26 -22.42
N THR A 41 3.14 -8.40 -23.06
CA THR A 41 3.55 -9.69 -22.49
C THR A 41 5.07 -9.86 -22.41
N ASN A 42 5.81 -9.28 -23.36
CA ASN A 42 7.27 -9.26 -23.31
C ASN A 42 7.81 -8.45 -22.13
N THR A 43 7.09 -7.40 -21.71
CA THR A 43 7.44 -6.66 -20.50
C THR A 43 7.31 -7.54 -19.25
N GLN A 44 6.25 -8.36 -19.17
CA GLN A 44 6.04 -9.28 -18.06
C GLN A 44 7.08 -10.40 -18.04
N LEU A 45 7.38 -11.00 -19.18
CA LEU A 45 8.43 -12.01 -19.33
C LEU A 45 9.78 -11.48 -18.85
N ASN A 46 10.20 -10.30 -19.34
CA ASN A 46 11.46 -9.67 -18.94
C ASN A 46 11.49 -9.36 -17.43
N THR A 47 10.37 -8.93 -16.86
CA THR A 47 10.24 -8.68 -15.42
C THR A 47 10.46 -9.96 -14.61
N ILE A 48 9.79 -11.05 -14.97
CA ILE A 48 9.93 -12.34 -14.26
C ILE A 48 11.36 -12.84 -14.33
N ILE A 49 11.99 -12.78 -15.50
CA ILE A 49 13.39 -13.22 -15.70
C ILE A 49 14.37 -12.34 -14.92
N SER A 50 14.19 -11.02 -14.96
CA SER A 50 15.02 -10.08 -14.20
C SER A 50 14.94 -10.37 -12.69
N ASN A 51 13.72 -10.58 -12.18
CA ASN A 51 13.50 -10.89 -10.78
C ASN A 51 14.07 -12.26 -10.40
N PHE A 52 13.96 -13.27 -11.26
CA PHE A 52 14.60 -14.57 -11.02
C PHE A 52 16.13 -14.44 -10.92
N ASN A 53 16.75 -13.67 -11.83
CA ASN A 53 18.19 -13.48 -11.86
C ASN A 53 18.74 -12.69 -10.66
N SER A 54 17.96 -11.75 -10.12
CA SER A 54 18.33 -10.96 -8.93
C SER A 54 17.94 -11.61 -7.60
N SER A 55 17.04 -12.59 -7.62
CA SER A 55 16.57 -13.32 -6.44
C SER A 55 17.62 -14.28 -5.87
N LYS A 56 17.50 -14.57 -4.57
CA LYS A 56 18.33 -15.55 -3.86
C LYS A 56 17.63 -16.90 -3.81
N LYS A 57 18.30 -17.92 -3.25
CA LYS A 57 17.65 -19.18 -2.90
C LYS A 57 16.48 -18.91 -1.94
N SER A 58 15.31 -19.50 -2.21
CA SER A 58 14.13 -19.39 -1.33
C SER A 58 14.37 -20.06 0.03
N GLU A 59 13.51 -19.80 1.01
CA GLU A 59 13.51 -20.58 2.25
C GLU A 59 12.85 -21.95 2.01
N LEU A 60 13.29 -23.00 2.72
CA LEU A 60 12.75 -24.36 2.54
C LEU A 60 11.24 -24.41 2.80
N GLU A 61 10.76 -23.65 3.79
CA GLU A 61 9.34 -23.59 4.16
C GLU A 61 8.46 -22.99 3.05
N ASP A 62 9.03 -22.23 2.11
CA ASP A 62 8.28 -21.69 0.97
C ASP A 62 8.00 -22.76 -0.09
N LEU A 63 8.87 -23.77 -0.20
CA LEU A 63 8.70 -24.91 -1.13
C LEU A 63 7.70 -25.94 -0.63
N LYS A 64 7.45 -25.98 0.68
CA LYS A 64 6.56 -26.97 1.32
C LYS A 64 5.08 -26.55 1.28
N LYS A 65 4.72 -25.58 0.44
CA LYS A 65 3.38 -25.00 0.35
C LYS A 65 2.87 -25.05 -1.09
N ASP A 66 1.58 -25.38 -1.26
CA ASP A 66 0.90 -25.20 -2.54
C ASP A 66 0.90 -23.71 -2.92
N ASN A 67 1.14 -23.38 -4.19
CA ASN A 67 1.01 -22.01 -4.67
C ASN A 67 0.13 -21.96 -5.93
N VAL A 68 -0.56 -20.85 -6.11
CA VAL A 68 -1.25 -20.52 -7.37
C VAL A 68 -0.63 -19.25 -7.93
N GLY A 69 -0.43 -19.21 -9.24
CA GLY A 69 0.32 -18.14 -9.88
C GLY A 69 0.06 -18.06 -11.37
N ILE A 70 1.03 -17.52 -12.09
CA ILE A 70 1.01 -17.44 -13.54
C ILE A 70 2.27 -18.05 -14.14
N CYS A 71 2.19 -18.45 -15.40
CA CYS A 71 3.32 -18.90 -16.20
C CYS A 71 3.28 -18.36 -17.63
N ILE A 72 4.44 -18.36 -18.28
CA ILE A 72 4.57 -18.12 -19.72
C ILE A 72 5.37 -19.28 -20.29
N VAL A 73 4.82 -19.96 -21.30
CA VAL A 73 5.48 -21.04 -22.03
C VAL A 73 6.16 -20.45 -23.25
N LEU A 74 7.47 -20.66 -23.36
CA LEU A 74 8.31 -20.29 -24.50
C LEU A 74 8.53 -21.54 -25.35
N SER A 75 7.74 -21.69 -26.41
CA SER A 75 7.83 -22.77 -27.40
C SER A 75 7.35 -22.28 -28.76
N GLU A 76 7.78 -22.94 -29.84
CA GLU A 76 7.36 -22.60 -31.21
C GLU A 76 5.84 -22.64 -31.38
N ASP A 77 5.16 -23.53 -30.66
CA ASP A 77 3.70 -23.67 -30.64
C ASP A 77 2.96 -22.51 -29.93
N ASN A 78 3.68 -21.60 -29.28
CA ASN A 78 3.11 -20.44 -28.56
C ASN A 78 3.81 -19.12 -28.96
N PRO A 79 3.68 -18.67 -30.23
CA PRO A 79 4.36 -17.47 -30.72
C PRO A 79 3.88 -16.17 -30.05
N ASP A 80 2.64 -16.15 -29.55
CA ASP A 80 1.98 -14.96 -28.99
C ASP A 80 2.25 -14.74 -27.49
N LEU A 81 3.03 -15.63 -26.87
CA LEU A 81 3.42 -15.57 -25.44
C LEU A 81 2.21 -15.46 -24.52
N ILE A 82 1.29 -16.40 -24.54
CA ILE A 82 0.12 -16.34 -23.66
C ILE A 82 0.54 -16.51 -22.18
N ILE A 83 0.17 -15.54 -21.34
CA ILE A 83 0.29 -15.65 -19.88
C ILE A 83 -0.85 -16.52 -19.38
N SER A 84 -0.54 -17.69 -18.85
CA SER A 84 -1.52 -18.65 -18.34
C SER A 84 -1.50 -18.73 -16.81
N PRO A 85 -2.60 -19.13 -16.18
CA PRO A 85 -2.60 -19.53 -14.76
C PRO A 85 -1.62 -20.68 -14.52
N ALA A 86 -1.10 -20.81 -13.30
CA ALA A 86 -0.16 -21.86 -12.92
C ALA A 86 -0.44 -22.37 -11.51
N LYS A 87 0.00 -23.60 -11.22
CA LYS A 87 -0.06 -24.20 -9.90
C LYS A 87 1.24 -24.91 -9.56
N TYR A 88 1.70 -24.65 -8.34
CA TYR A 88 2.73 -25.41 -7.64
C TYR A 88 2.04 -26.25 -6.56
N THR A 89 2.30 -27.55 -6.52
CA THR A 89 1.73 -28.46 -5.52
C THR A 89 2.86 -29.13 -4.75
N PHE A 90 2.76 -29.15 -3.42
CA PHE A 90 3.66 -29.91 -2.55
C PHE A 90 2.84 -30.94 -1.78
N ASP A 91 3.27 -32.20 -1.82
CA ASP A 91 2.62 -33.31 -1.13
C ASP A 91 3.63 -34.46 -0.93
N ASP A 92 3.76 -34.97 0.30
CA ASP A 92 4.68 -36.06 0.69
C ASP A 92 6.12 -35.88 0.16
N ASP A 93 6.71 -34.71 0.41
CA ASP A 93 8.06 -34.32 -0.06
C ASP A 93 8.25 -34.36 -1.58
N LYS A 94 7.16 -34.42 -2.34
CA LYS A 94 7.15 -34.33 -3.80
C LYS A 94 6.53 -33.02 -4.27
N ILE A 95 7.00 -32.58 -5.42
CA ILE A 95 6.60 -31.30 -6.04
C ILE A 95 5.96 -31.57 -7.40
N ASN A 96 4.97 -30.75 -7.75
CA ASN A 96 4.53 -30.57 -9.13
C ASN A 96 4.45 -29.08 -9.51
N ILE A 97 4.93 -28.71 -10.70
CA ILE A 97 4.94 -27.33 -11.20
C ILE A 97 4.28 -27.28 -12.58
N SER A 98 3.01 -26.92 -12.60
CA SER A 98 2.18 -27.00 -13.81
C SER A 98 1.66 -25.65 -14.28
N GLY A 99 1.81 -25.37 -15.57
CA GLY A 99 0.96 -24.40 -16.25
C GLY A 99 -0.47 -24.94 -16.36
N ILE A 100 -1.46 -24.10 -16.12
CA ILE A 100 -2.88 -24.44 -16.19
C ILE A 100 -3.48 -23.74 -17.41
N GLY A 101 -3.81 -24.51 -18.43
CA GLY A 101 -4.40 -24.00 -19.66
C GLY A 101 -4.71 -25.14 -20.62
N PRO A 102 -5.35 -24.84 -21.76
CA PRO A 102 -5.44 -25.80 -22.85
C PRO A 102 -4.04 -26.11 -23.40
N GLN A 103 -3.82 -27.33 -23.89
CA GLN A 103 -2.50 -27.80 -24.31
C GLN A 103 -1.88 -26.99 -25.47
N ASN A 104 -2.69 -26.28 -26.26
CA ASN A 104 -2.27 -25.32 -27.29
C ASN A 104 -3.32 -24.20 -27.43
N PRO A 105 -3.21 -23.06 -26.71
CA PRO A 105 -4.14 -21.96 -26.90
C PRO A 105 -3.66 -21.04 -28.02
N GLY A 106 -4.52 -20.77 -29.01
CA GLY A 106 -4.51 -19.47 -29.69
C GLY A 106 -5.13 -18.37 -28.81
N GLU A 107 -5.89 -18.75 -27.77
CA GLU A 107 -6.51 -17.83 -26.82
C GLU A 107 -6.92 -18.54 -25.51
N LEU A 108 -6.96 -17.82 -24.38
CA LEU A 108 -7.47 -18.33 -23.11
C LEU A 108 -8.99 -18.16 -22.97
N PRO A 109 -9.70 -19.10 -22.29
CA PRO A 109 -11.07 -18.88 -21.86
C PRO A 109 -11.22 -17.65 -20.95
N ASP A 110 -12.39 -17.02 -20.94
CA ASP A 110 -12.62 -15.76 -20.24
C ASP A 110 -12.34 -15.82 -18.73
N TYR A 111 -12.69 -16.92 -18.06
CA TYR A 111 -12.41 -17.10 -16.63
C TYR A 111 -10.90 -17.19 -16.32
N MET A 112 -10.08 -17.66 -17.27
CA MET A 112 -8.62 -17.67 -17.15
C MET A 112 -8.04 -16.28 -17.45
N LYS A 113 -8.58 -15.58 -18.47
CA LYS A 113 -8.21 -14.18 -18.76
C LYS A 113 -8.51 -13.28 -17.56
N GLU A 114 -9.66 -13.45 -16.92
CA GLU A 114 -10.02 -12.70 -15.71
C GLU A 114 -9.01 -12.93 -14.59
N TYR A 115 -8.68 -14.21 -14.31
CA TYR A 115 -7.65 -14.57 -13.34
C TYR A 115 -6.32 -13.89 -13.64
N VAL A 116 -5.82 -14.03 -14.86
CA VAL A 116 -4.51 -13.49 -15.28
C VAL A 116 -4.51 -11.96 -15.19
N LYS A 117 -5.58 -11.30 -15.67
CA LYS A 117 -5.73 -9.84 -15.58
C LYS A 117 -5.66 -9.38 -14.11
N LYS A 118 -6.45 -10.01 -13.23
CA LYS A 118 -6.45 -9.66 -11.81
C LYS A 118 -5.13 -9.95 -11.13
N TYR A 119 -4.49 -11.07 -11.45
CA TYR A 119 -3.17 -11.42 -10.92
C TYR A 119 -2.11 -10.36 -11.28
N LEU A 120 -2.18 -9.81 -12.50
CA LEU A 120 -1.21 -8.84 -13.00
C LEU A 120 -1.49 -7.40 -12.54
N THR A 121 -2.76 -6.98 -12.46
CA THR A 121 -3.10 -5.56 -12.28
C THR A 121 -4.03 -5.24 -11.11
N GLN A 122 -4.67 -6.25 -10.50
CA GLN A 122 -5.66 -6.07 -9.43
C GLN A 122 -5.52 -7.17 -8.37
N PHE A 123 -4.29 -7.37 -7.89
CA PHE A 123 -3.91 -8.55 -7.12
C PHE A 123 -4.82 -8.81 -5.91
N GLU A 124 -5.23 -7.76 -5.20
CA GLU A 124 -6.13 -7.82 -4.03
C GLU A 124 -7.48 -8.49 -4.34
N SER A 125 -7.90 -8.48 -5.60
CA SER A 125 -9.17 -9.06 -6.06
C SER A 125 -9.04 -10.47 -6.66
N VAL A 126 -7.82 -11.02 -6.73
CA VAL A 126 -7.59 -12.33 -7.40
C VAL A 126 -8.34 -13.48 -6.73
N GLY A 127 -8.50 -13.42 -5.40
CA GLY A 127 -9.24 -14.39 -4.60
C GLY A 127 -10.75 -14.44 -4.92
N SER A 128 -11.27 -13.41 -5.59
CA SER A 128 -12.67 -13.38 -6.02
C SER A 128 -12.93 -14.20 -7.29
N THR A 129 -11.88 -14.61 -8.01
CA THR A 129 -12.04 -15.32 -9.29
C THR A 129 -12.42 -16.77 -9.07
N GLU A 130 -13.27 -17.30 -9.94
CA GLU A 130 -13.68 -18.71 -9.90
C GLU A 130 -12.47 -19.65 -10.02
N LEU A 131 -11.53 -19.31 -10.91
CA LEU A 131 -10.34 -20.12 -11.14
C LEU A 131 -9.43 -20.19 -9.93
N PHE A 132 -9.19 -19.07 -9.24
CA PHE A 132 -8.39 -19.07 -8.02
C PHE A 132 -8.93 -20.05 -6.99
N ARG A 133 -10.26 -20.02 -6.74
CA ARG A 133 -10.94 -20.89 -5.79
C ARG A 133 -10.89 -22.38 -6.17
N LYS A 134 -10.85 -22.69 -7.47
CA LYS A 134 -10.65 -24.06 -7.96
C LYS A 134 -9.20 -24.51 -7.81
N LEU A 135 -8.24 -23.65 -8.19
CA LEU A 135 -6.82 -24.02 -8.17
C LEU A 135 -6.29 -24.22 -6.76
N ILE A 136 -6.72 -23.40 -5.81
CA ILE A 136 -6.24 -23.48 -4.42
C ILE A 136 -6.61 -24.81 -3.75
N THR A 137 -7.76 -25.41 -4.09
CA THR A 137 -8.24 -26.68 -3.52
C THR A 137 -7.85 -27.90 -4.36
N LYS A 138 -7.57 -27.72 -5.65
CA LYS A 138 -7.16 -28.81 -6.54
C LYS A 138 -5.78 -29.34 -6.15
N LYS A 139 -5.69 -30.62 -5.78
CA LYS A 139 -4.41 -31.34 -5.66
C LYS A 139 -4.06 -31.97 -7.01
N ILE A 140 -2.89 -31.62 -7.52
CA ILE A 140 -2.33 -32.23 -8.74
C ILE A 140 -1.35 -33.31 -8.29
N PRO A 141 -1.39 -34.54 -8.87
CA PRO A 141 -0.45 -35.60 -8.53
C PRO A 141 1.01 -35.10 -8.58
N THR A 142 1.77 -35.41 -7.53
CA THR A 142 3.16 -35.00 -7.37
C THR A 142 4.09 -36.18 -7.62
N GLU A 143 4.98 -36.04 -8.59
CA GLU A 143 6.01 -37.04 -8.92
C GLU A 143 7.42 -36.46 -8.83
N GLY A 144 7.55 -35.13 -8.83
CA GLY A 144 8.84 -34.46 -8.84
C GLY A 144 9.57 -34.57 -7.50
N THR A 145 10.88 -34.74 -7.58
CA THR A 145 11.78 -34.70 -6.42
C THR A 145 12.58 -33.41 -6.44
N PHE A 146 13.16 -33.01 -5.31
CA PHE A 146 13.99 -31.82 -5.27
C PHE A 146 15.29 -31.99 -4.51
N THR A 147 16.30 -31.24 -4.93
CA THR A 147 17.58 -31.07 -4.25
C THR A 147 17.91 -29.59 -4.14
N GLU A 148 18.99 -29.23 -3.46
CA GLU A 148 19.41 -27.84 -3.32
C GLU A 148 20.91 -27.65 -3.56
N ASN A 149 21.26 -26.52 -4.18
CA ASN A 149 22.64 -26.06 -4.24
C ASN A 149 22.78 -24.73 -3.45
N LYS A 150 23.90 -24.02 -3.62
CA LYS A 150 24.14 -22.75 -2.90
C LYS A 150 23.20 -21.61 -3.34
N THR A 151 22.67 -21.67 -4.56
CA THR A 151 21.98 -20.54 -5.21
C THR A 151 20.51 -20.78 -5.49
N GLU A 152 20.06 -22.03 -5.57
CA GLU A 152 18.66 -22.39 -5.84
C GLU A 152 18.29 -23.79 -5.34
N TYR A 153 16.98 -24.08 -5.37
CA TYR A 153 16.49 -25.46 -5.37
C TYR A 153 16.30 -25.94 -6.81
N ILE A 154 16.49 -27.24 -7.00
CA ILE A 154 16.35 -27.92 -8.28
C ILE A 154 15.24 -28.94 -8.11
N VAL A 155 14.18 -28.80 -8.89
CA VAL A 155 13.06 -29.73 -8.93
C VAL A 155 13.15 -30.54 -10.21
N SER A 156 13.19 -31.86 -10.09
CA SER A 156 13.20 -32.80 -11.20
C SER A 156 11.83 -33.46 -11.30
N GLU A 157 11.07 -33.09 -12.33
CA GLU A 157 9.79 -33.67 -12.71
C GLU A 157 9.95 -34.49 -13.99
N PRO A 158 9.00 -35.39 -14.34
CA PRO A 158 9.06 -36.10 -15.61
C PRO A 158 9.17 -35.15 -16.81
N ASN A 159 10.24 -35.29 -17.60
CA ASN A 159 10.55 -34.49 -18.80
C ASN A 159 10.94 -33.03 -18.52
N THR A 160 11.07 -32.59 -17.26
CA THR A 160 11.41 -31.20 -16.94
C THR A 160 12.33 -31.07 -15.72
N ILE A 161 13.27 -30.15 -15.82
CA ILE A 161 14.09 -29.68 -14.69
C ILE A 161 13.78 -28.22 -14.41
N SER A 162 13.58 -27.89 -13.14
CA SER A 162 13.16 -26.56 -12.70
C SER A 162 14.10 -25.98 -11.66
N PHE A 163 14.41 -24.69 -11.79
CA PHE A 163 15.25 -23.94 -10.88
C PHE A 163 14.40 -22.94 -10.11
N VAL A 164 14.45 -22.99 -8.79
CA VAL A 164 13.57 -22.19 -7.91
C VAL A 164 14.38 -21.17 -7.11
N ARG A 165 13.99 -19.91 -7.25
CA ARG A 165 14.54 -18.77 -6.50
C ARG A 165 13.40 -17.88 -5.99
N GLY A 166 13.72 -16.97 -5.07
CA GLY A 166 12.73 -16.05 -4.54
C GLY A 166 13.30 -14.86 -3.77
N ASN A 167 12.39 -13.97 -3.42
CA ASN A 167 12.61 -12.85 -2.50
C ASN A 167 11.56 -12.92 -1.38
N GLU A 168 11.37 -11.84 -0.62
CA GLU A 168 10.49 -11.83 0.57
C GLU A 168 9.07 -12.33 0.28
N ASP A 169 8.48 -11.99 -0.87
CA ASP A 169 7.06 -12.26 -1.17
C ASP A 169 6.82 -13.01 -2.49
N TRP A 170 7.88 -13.32 -3.24
CA TRP A 170 7.75 -13.97 -4.54
C TRP A 170 8.65 -15.18 -4.69
N MET A 171 8.10 -16.20 -5.34
CA MET A 171 8.80 -17.38 -5.82
C MET A 171 8.78 -17.37 -7.36
N TYR A 172 9.97 -17.42 -7.95
CA TYR A 172 10.18 -17.44 -9.39
C TYR A 172 10.80 -18.78 -9.77
N ILE A 173 10.29 -19.38 -10.84
CA ILE A 173 10.75 -20.68 -11.31
C ILE A 173 11.02 -20.60 -12.81
N ILE A 174 12.15 -21.14 -13.24
CA ILE A 174 12.44 -21.39 -14.65
C ILE A 174 12.53 -22.90 -14.82
N SER A 175 11.64 -23.45 -15.63
CA SER A 175 11.64 -24.87 -16.02
C SER A 175 12.09 -25.00 -17.47
N ILE A 176 12.83 -26.06 -17.75
CA ILE A 176 13.29 -26.43 -19.09
C ILE A 176 13.13 -27.94 -19.27
N ASP A 177 12.96 -28.41 -20.51
CA ASP A 177 12.96 -29.85 -20.78
C ASP A 177 14.25 -30.49 -20.23
N ASP A 178 14.14 -31.67 -19.61
CA ASP A 178 15.27 -32.34 -18.95
C ASP A 178 16.33 -32.86 -19.94
N ASP A 179 15.95 -33.11 -21.20
CA ASP A 179 16.85 -33.48 -22.30
C ASP A 179 17.41 -32.27 -23.08
N TYR A 180 17.43 -31.07 -22.47
CA TYR A 180 17.82 -29.81 -23.14
C TYR A 180 19.21 -29.83 -23.80
N MET A 181 20.11 -30.73 -23.39
CA MET A 181 21.45 -30.87 -24.00
C MET A 181 21.38 -31.44 -25.42
N ASN A 182 20.33 -32.22 -25.72
CA ASN A 182 20.12 -32.85 -27.03
C ASN A 182 19.10 -32.11 -27.90
N LEU A 183 18.46 -31.07 -27.37
CA LEU A 183 17.44 -30.27 -28.06
C LEU A 183 18.04 -28.97 -28.61
N SER A 184 17.72 -28.64 -29.87
CA SER A 184 18.12 -27.36 -30.46
C SER A 184 17.39 -26.17 -29.82
N ASP A 185 16.11 -26.39 -29.50
CA ASP A 185 15.17 -25.38 -29.00
C ASP A 185 14.29 -26.01 -27.90
N PRO A 186 14.87 -26.26 -26.71
CA PRO A 186 14.14 -26.84 -25.59
C PRO A 186 13.01 -25.89 -25.14
N ARG A 187 11.87 -26.47 -24.76
CA ARG A 187 10.76 -25.70 -24.20
C ARG A 187 11.19 -25.14 -22.86
N ILE A 188 10.87 -23.86 -22.65
CA ILE A 188 11.10 -23.18 -21.38
C ILE A 188 9.77 -22.69 -20.85
N ILE A 189 9.55 -22.85 -19.55
CA ILE A 189 8.38 -22.28 -18.87
C ILE A 189 8.88 -21.42 -17.72
N VAL A 190 8.42 -20.17 -17.70
CA VAL A 190 8.73 -19.25 -16.60
C VAL A 190 7.49 -19.12 -15.73
N TYR A 191 7.67 -19.20 -14.42
CA TYR A 191 6.60 -19.12 -13.44
C TYR A 191 6.82 -17.99 -12.44
N CYS A 192 5.72 -17.46 -11.94
CA CYS A 192 5.71 -16.44 -10.91
C CYS A 192 4.57 -16.71 -9.92
N PHE A 193 4.94 -16.97 -8.66
CA PHE A 193 4.04 -17.27 -7.56
C PHE A 193 4.24 -16.26 -6.43
N LYS A 194 3.14 -15.73 -5.88
CA LYS A 194 3.20 -14.84 -4.71
C LYS A 194 3.02 -15.64 -3.43
N LYS A 195 3.98 -15.56 -2.52
CA LYS A 195 4.04 -16.35 -1.28
C LYS A 195 2.92 -15.97 -0.32
N SER A 196 2.46 -14.73 -0.32
CA SER A 196 1.34 -14.26 0.52
C SER A 196 0.01 -14.97 0.27
N ILE A 197 -0.12 -15.72 -0.84
CA ILE A 197 -1.32 -16.49 -1.20
C ILE A 197 -1.00 -17.99 -1.37
N SER A 198 -0.06 -18.51 -0.57
CA SER A 198 0.42 -19.90 -0.60
C SER A 198 -0.05 -20.75 0.59
N GLY A 199 -0.21 -22.06 0.37
CA GLY A 199 -0.46 -23.09 1.37
C GLY A 199 -1.94 -23.40 1.68
N LYS A 200 -2.18 -24.45 2.47
CA LYS A 200 -3.49 -24.72 3.09
C LYS A 200 -3.93 -23.62 4.08
N ASP A 201 -3.01 -22.75 4.51
CA ASP A 201 -3.26 -21.68 5.48
C ASP A 201 -3.92 -20.43 4.89
N ILE A 202 -4.08 -20.34 3.56
CA ILE A 202 -4.88 -19.28 2.95
C ILE A 202 -6.35 -19.43 3.43
N PHE A 203 -6.78 -20.68 3.65
CA PHE A 203 -8.04 -21.07 4.29
C PHE A 203 -7.86 -22.44 4.96
N ASN A 204 -7.43 -22.49 6.23
CA ASN A 204 -7.42 -23.74 6.98
C ASN A 204 -8.89 -24.23 7.11
N LEU A 205 -9.32 -25.14 6.24
CA LEU A 205 -10.72 -25.54 5.99
C LEU A 205 -11.44 -26.21 7.18
N ASN A 206 -10.78 -26.31 8.34
CA ASN A 206 -11.42 -26.68 9.61
C ASN A 206 -11.94 -25.46 10.40
N ASN A 207 -11.59 -24.24 10.02
CA ASN A 207 -12.02 -23.02 10.68
C ASN A 207 -13.07 -22.31 9.83
N SER A 208 -14.25 -22.08 10.42
CA SER A 208 -15.42 -21.53 9.75
C SER A 208 -15.16 -20.14 9.15
N LEU A 209 -15.99 -19.68 8.21
CA LEU A 209 -15.99 -18.31 7.68
C LEU A 209 -15.89 -17.25 8.79
N ALA A 210 -16.47 -17.52 9.97
CA ALA A 210 -16.39 -16.65 11.14
C ALA A 210 -14.95 -16.45 11.68
N ASP A 211 -14.04 -17.41 11.53
CA ASP A 211 -12.65 -17.26 11.99
C ASP A 211 -11.77 -16.52 10.98
N ALA A 212 -12.10 -16.59 9.69
CA ALA A 212 -11.47 -15.76 8.66
C ALA A 212 -11.93 -14.31 8.77
N ASP A 213 -13.22 -14.10 9.03
CA ASP A 213 -13.77 -12.79 9.39
C ASP A 213 -13.15 -12.31 10.70
N LYS A 214 -13.01 -13.15 11.72
CA LYS A 214 -12.31 -12.80 12.97
C LYS A 214 -10.84 -12.44 12.76
N ARG A 215 -10.09 -13.09 11.85
CA ARG A 215 -8.70 -12.69 11.53
C ARG A 215 -8.66 -11.39 10.73
N ARG A 216 -9.63 -11.15 9.84
CA ARG A 216 -9.77 -9.88 9.13
C ARG A 216 -10.14 -8.76 10.10
N GLU A 217 -11.04 -9.02 11.02
CA GLU A 217 -11.40 -8.16 12.14
C GLU A 217 -10.20 -7.94 13.06
N VAL A 218 -9.38 -8.94 13.36
CA VAL A 218 -8.15 -8.78 14.15
C VAL A 218 -7.12 -7.93 13.41
N LYS A 219 -6.88 -8.17 12.11
CA LYS A 219 -5.98 -7.32 11.33
C LYS A 219 -6.51 -5.90 11.17
N GLN A 220 -7.81 -5.76 10.94
CA GLN A 220 -8.46 -4.47 10.80
C GLN A 220 -8.48 -3.73 12.13
N SER A 221 -8.79 -4.39 13.24
CA SER A 221 -8.74 -3.81 14.58
C SER A 221 -7.31 -3.47 14.99
N GLN A 222 -6.31 -4.27 14.62
CA GLN A 222 -4.91 -3.91 14.82
C GLN A 222 -4.50 -2.71 13.98
N LEU A 223 -4.95 -2.62 12.72
CA LEU A 223 -4.77 -1.43 11.88
C LEU A 223 -5.50 -0.20 12.44
N GLU A 224 -6.69 -0.37 13.01
CA GLU A 224 -7.47 0.68 13.64
C GLU A 224 -6.82 1.13 14.95
N GLU A 225 -6.32 0.20 15.76
CA GLU A 225 -5.55 0.46 16.98
C GLU A 225 -4.24 1.19 16.65
N ASP A 226 -3.52 0.76 15.62
CA ASP A 226 -2.34 1.47 15.13
C ASP A 226 -2.71 2.86 14.63
N ARG A 227 -3.81 3.03 13.88
CA ARG A 227 -4.25 4.35 13.42
C ARG A 227 -4.69 5.28 14.56
N GLU A 228 -5.25 4.72 15.62
CA GLU A 228 -5.65 5.48 16.81
C GLU A 228 -4.44 5.87 17.66
N LYS A 229 -3.51 4.93 17.88
CA LYS A 229 -2.30 5.15 18.66
C LYS A 229 -1.28 6.01 17.93
N TYR A 230 -1.24 5.89 16.61
CA TYR A 230 -0.27 6.47 15.72
C TYR A 230 -0.98 7.18 14.57
N PRO A 231 -1.73 8.26 14.83
CA PRO A 231 -2.37 9.03 13.78
C PRO A 231 -1.32 9.57 12.80
N LEU A 232 -1.75 9.62 11.54
CA LEU A 232 -1.07 10.19 10.40
C LEU A 232 -2.11 10.25 9.28
N TYR A 233 -2.62 11.44 8.98
CA TYR A 233 -3.61 11.60 7.92
C TYR A 233 -3.00 11.35 6.53
N HIS A 234 -1.87 11.98 6.24
CA HIS A 234 -1.18 11.87 4.95
C HIS A 234 -0.29 10.64 4.83
N ASP A 235 -0.72 9.48 5.32
CA ASP A 235 0.08 8.24 5.32
C ASP A 235 0.58 7.83 3.93
N TYR A 236 -0.26 8.00 2.90
CA TYR A 236 0.11 7.70 1.51
C TYR A 236 1.02 8.73 0.86
N ARG A 237 1.10 9.94 1.41
CA ARG A 237 1.84 11.09 0.86
C ARG A 237 2.99 11.53 1.75
N ILE A 238 3.23 10.87 2.87
CA ILE A 238 4.23 11.36 3.82
C ILE A 238 5.65 11.26 3.24
N ASP A 239 5.88 10.28 2.36
CA ASP A 239 7.14 10.15 1.62
C ASP A 239 7.32 11.23 0.56
N ASP A 240 6.26 11.96 0.17
CA ASP A 240 6.36 13.15 -0.69
C ASP A 240 7.29 14.19 -0.04
N LEU A 241 7.40 14.25 1.29
CA LEU A 241 8.38 15.11 1.96
C LEU A 241 9.81 14.85 1.46
N ARG A 242 10.20 13.60 1.24
CA ARG A 242 11.53 13.25 0.74
C ARG A 242 11.74 13.70 -0.69
N GLU A 243 10.76 13.47 -1.55
CA GLU A 243 10.85 13.86 -2.96
C GLU A 243 10.82 15.39 -3.12
N GLY A 244 9.96 16.07 -2.37
CA GLY A 244 9.91 17.53 -2.32
C GLY A 244 11.22 18.14 -1.83
N LEU A 245 11.87 17.55 -0.81
CA LEU A 245 13.18 18.01 -0.34
C LEU A 245 14.28 17.84 -1.40
N LYS A 246 14.26 16.74 -2.17
CA LYS A 246 15.21 16.56 -3.28
C LYS A 246 15.00 17.62 -4.36
N GLN A 247 13.75 17.93 -4.70
CA GLN A 247 13.40 18.99 -5.65
C GLN A 247 13.88 20.35 -5.15
N LEU A 248 13.64 20.67 -3.88
CA LEU A 248 14.07 21.92 -3.25
C LEU A 248 15.59 22.06 -3.28
N LEU A 249 16.32 21.00 -2.91
CA LEU A 249 17.79 20.98 -2.88
C LEU A 249 18.47 20.97 -4.27
N ALA A 250 17.70 20.85 -5.36
CA ALA A 250 18.28 20.88 -6.70
C ALA A 250 18.61 22.30 -7.19
N HIS A 251 18.03 23.34 -6.56
CA HIS A 251 18.08 24.72 -7.04
C HIS A 251 18.49 25.72 -5.95
N GLU A 252 19.15 26.82 -6.34
CA GLU A 252 19.47 27.90 -5.40
C GLU A 252 18.21 28.70 -5.01
N PRO A 253 18.14 29.28 -3.79
CA PRO A 253 19.18 29.33 -2.75
C PRO A 253 19.22 28.08 -1.84
N TYR A 254 18.31 27.12 -2.05
CA TYR A 254 18.12 25.98 -1.15
C TYR A 254 19.22 24.94 -1.26
N LYS A 255 19.72 24.71 -2.48
CA LYS A 255 20.86 23.83 -2.78
C LYS A 255 22.08 24.13 -1.92
N SER A 256 22.35 25.41 -1.64
CA SER A 256 23.48 25.84 -0.83
C SER A 256 23.12 26.18 0.63
N ASN A 257 21.88 25.90 1.07
CA ASN A 257 21.46 26.17 2.45
C ASN A 257 21.93 25.05 3.41
N PRO A 258 22.93 25.30 4.28
CA PRO A 258 23.52 24.26 5.11
C PRO A 258 22.55 23.68 6.16
N GLU A 259 21.63 24.49 6.68
CA GLU A 259 20.67 24.03 7.69
C GLU A 259 19.59 23.14 7.03
N LEU A 260 19.12 23.51 5.85
CA LEU A 260 18.22 22.65 5.07
C LEU A 260 18.89 21.33 4.71
N ILE A 261 20.12 21.35 4.20
CA ILE A 261 20.86 20.12 3.84
C ILE A 261 21.00 19.21 5.06
N LYS A 262 21.35 19.78 6.22
CA LYS A 262 21.48 19.04 7.48
C LYS A 262 20.17 18.33 7.86
N HIS A 263 19.03 19.02 7.83
CA HIS A 263 17.74 18.40 8.13
C HIS A 263 17.31 17.40 7.05
N ALA A 264 17.43 17.75 5.78
CA ALA A 264 17.04 16.90 4.66
C ALA A 264 17.84 15.59 4.60
N SER A 265 19.13 15.63 4.95
CA SER A 265 19.99 14.44 4.99
C SER A 265 19.53 13.35 5.95
N LYS A 266 18.66 13.68 6.92
CA LYS A 266 18.09 12.71 7.86
C LYS A 266 17.01 11.84 7.23
N PHE A 267 16.32 12.33 6.19
CA PHE A 267 15.29 11.58 5.50
C PHE A 267 15.88 10.61 4.47
N ASN A 268 16.74 9.68 4.92
CA ASN A 268 17.45 8.71 4.08
C ASN A 268 16.67 7.40 3.84
N GLU A 269 15.62 7.15 4.63
CA GLU A 269 14.69 6.01 4.49
C GLU A 269 13.28 6.47 4.12
N ARG A 270 12.49 5.55 3.56
CA ARG A 270 11.08 5.82 3.20
C ARG A 270 10.29 6.21 4.44
N LEU A 271 9.48 7.26 4.32
CA LEU A 271 8.61 7.72 5.39
C LEU A 271 7.28 6.95 5.36
N ASP A 272 6.81 6.59 6.56
CA ASP A 272 5.48 6.01 6.78
C ASP A 272 4.93 6.50 8.12
N ARG A 273 3.70 6.04 8.45
CA ARG A 273 3.07 6.26 9.76
C ARG A 273 4.03 6.12 10.92
N PHE A 274 4.89 5.12 10.97
CA PHE A 274 5.73 4.80 12.11
C PHE A 274 7.04 5.60 12.11
N SER A 275 7.74 5.62 10.97
CA SER A 275 9.08 6.20 10.87
C SER A 275 9.07 7.73 11.01
N ILE A 276 8.02 8.41 10.56
CA ILE A 276 7.91 9.88 10.59
C ILE A 276 8.09 10.48 11.99
N ARG A 277 7.73 9.74 13.05
CA ARG A 277 7.80 10.21 14.44
C ARG A 277 9.21 10.43 14.95
N ASN A 278 10.20 9.82 14.29
CA ASN A 278 11.60 9.96 14.65
C ASN A 278 12.21 11.27 14.15
N TYR A 279 11.46 12.06 13.36
CA TYR A 279 11.94 13.25 12.66
C TYR A 279 11.30 14.55 13.17
N GLU A 280 10.84 14.60 14.42
CA GLU A 280 10.15 15.79 14.97
C GLU A 280 10.96 17.09 14.80
N LYS A 281 12.29 17.04 15.02
CA LYS A 281 13.14 18.23 14.89
C LYS A 281 13.23 18.72 13.46
N GLU A 282 13.34 17.79 12.52
CA GLU A 282 13.36 18.08 11.09
C GLU A 282 12.01 18.62 10.63
N LEU A 283 10.90 18.00 11.06
CA LEU A 283 9.57 18.47 10.75
C LEU A 283 9.31 19.87 11.31
N LEU A 284 9.79 20.19 12.52
CA LEU A 284 9.69 21.54 13.09
C LEU A 284 10.36 22.57 12.18
N TYR A 285 11.57 22.28 11.69
CA TYR A 285 12.26 23.14 10.75
C TYR A 285 11.49 23.26 9.42
N LEU A 286 11.00 22.15 8.88
CA LEU A 286 10.28 22.12 7.60
C LEU A 286 8.90 22.76 7.67
N ALA A 287 8.22 22.77 8.82
CA ALA A 287 6.95 23.47 8.97
C ALA A 287 7.11 24.99 8.84
N ASP A 288 8.32 25.53 8.98
CA ASP A 288 8.64 26.96 8.92
C ASP A 288 9.51 27.36 7.72
N ILE A 289 9.86 26.41 6.84
CA ILE A 289 10.68 26.75 5.68
C ILE A 289 9.91 27.68 4.75
N LYS A 290 10.57 28.76 4.32
CA LYS A 290 10.00 29.73 3.37
C LYS A 290 10.36 29.30 1.96
N ILE A 291 9.36 28.84 1.21
CA ILE A 291 9.45 28.55 -0.22
C ILE A 291 8.73 29.67 -0.96
N SER A 292 9.48 30.50 -1.70
CA SER A 292 8.89 31.67 -2.37
C SER A 292 8.08 31.25 -3.59
N LYS A 293 7.00 32.00 -3.88
CA LYS A 293 6.19 31.77 -5.09
C LYS A 293 7.01 32.03 -6.35
N GLU A 294 7.94 32.98 -6.30
CA GLU A 294 8.86 33.29 -7.38
C GLU A 294 9.74 32.09 -7.70
N PHE A 295 10.30 31.43 -6.68
CA PHE A 295 11.11 30.22 -6.86
C PHE A 295 10.28 29.07 -7.44
N LEU A 296 9.07 28.86 -6.93
CA LEU A 296 8.15 27.85 -7.47
C LEU A 296 7.83 28.13 -8.94
N ASN A 297 7.52 29.38 -9.29
CA ASN A 297 7.23 29.75 -10.67
C ASN A 297 8.47 29.68 -11.58
N GLU A 298 9.67 29.94 -11.08
CA GLU A 298 10.88 29.89 -11.89
C GLU A 298 11.26 28.46 -12.28
N HIS A 299 11.10 27.50 -11.37
CA HIS A 299 11.60 26.14 -11.54
C HIS A 299 10.51 25.10 -11.80
N PHE A 300 9.25 25.41 -11.52
CA PHE A 300 8.16 24.44 -11.47
C PHE A 300 6.85 24.92 -12.15
N ASN A 301 6.87 25.98 -12.97
CA ASN A 301 5.66 26.55 -13.58
C ASN A 301 5.04 25.75 -14.75
N ASP A 302 5.73 24.71 -15.24
CA ASP A 302 5.25 23.92 -16.38
C ASP A 302 4.26 22.80 -15.99
N LEU A 303 3.99 22.58 -14.69
CA LEU A 303 2.99 21.62 -14.22
C LEU A 303 1.82 22.31 -13.53
N THR A 304 0.72 21.58 -13.34
CA THR A 304 -0.45 22.12 -12.64
C THR A 304 -0.17 22.21 -11.13
N ARG A 305 -0.80 23.18 -10.46
CA ARG A 305 -0.65 23.36 -9.00
C ARG A 305 -0.94 22.06 -8.25
N GLY A 306 -0.06 21.67 -7.34
CA GLY A 306 -0.16 20.43 -6.58
C GLY A 306 0.43 19.20 -7.26
N ASP A 307 1.03 19.34 -8.45
CA ASP A 307 1.75 18.25 -9.12
C ASP A 307 3.16 18.04 -8.56
N TYR A 308 3.68 18.98 -7.76
CA TYR A 308 4.97 18.83 -7.09
C TYR A 308 4.81 18.61 -5.59
N GLU A 309 5.58 17.66 -5.09
CA GLU A 309 5.72 17.37 -3.67
C GLU A 309 6.29 18.57 -2.89
N ILE A 310 7.13 19.40 -3.53
CA ILE A 310 7.78 20.58 -2.93
C ILE A 310 6.78 21.62 -2.38
N GLU A 311 5.66 21.83 -3.07
CA GLU A 311 4.65 22.84 -2.70
C GLU A 311 3.96 22.49 -1.38
N ASN A 312 3.97 21.22 -1.01
CA ASN A 312 3.27 20.69 0.16
C ASN A 312 4.18 20.35 1.34
N ILE A 313 5.49 20.64 1.28
CA ILE A 313 6.44 20.30 2.36
C ILE A 313 5.99 20.89 3.70
N THR A 314 5.68 22.18 3.73
CA THR A 314 5.31 22.89 4.96
C THR A 314 3.98 22.38 5.52
N HIS A 315 3.02 22.10 4.63
CA HIS A 315 1.73 21.51 4.99
C HIS A 315 1.88 20.11 5.60
N LEU A 316 2.54 19.20 4.88
CA LEU A 316 2.76 17.82 5.33
C LEU A 316 3.53 17.79 6.66
N ALA A 317 4.53 18.67 6.82
CA ALA A 317 5.26 18.79 8.08
C ALA A 317 4.37 19.30 9.22
N ALA A 318 3.59 20.36 9.01
CA ALA A 318 2.71 20.93 10.02
C ALA A 318 1.61 19.93 10.44
N HIS A 319 0.92 19.31 9.49
CA HIS A 319 -0.14 18.33 9.79
C HIS A 319 0.44 17.12 10.53
N SER A 320 1.58 16.59 10.07
CA SER A 320 2.25 15.46 10.73
C SER A 320 2.69 15.79 12.15
N LEU A 321 3.16 17.00 12.41
CA LEU A 321 3.46 17.46 13.78
C LEU A 321 2.20 17.51 14.64
N GLY A 322 1.07 17.97 14.08
CA GLY A 322 -0.24 17.92 14.75
C GLY A 322 -0.56 16.50 15.24
N ASP A 323 -0.43 15.52 14.34
CA ASP A 323 -0.67 14.11 14.65
C ASP A 323 0.33 13.53 15.66
N ILE A 324 1.61 13.87 15.54
CA ILE A 324 2.66 13.43 16.45
C ILE A 324 2.42 13.96 17.87
N TYR A 325 2.14 15.26 18.02
CA TYR A 325 1.88 15.85 19.33
C TYR A 325 0.56 15.36 19.94
N PHE A 326 -0.47 15.14 19.11
CA PHE A 326 -1.72 14.53 19.58
C PHE A 326 -1.46 13.14 20.16
N ALA A 327 -0.67 12.31 19.47
CA ALA A 327 -0.29 10.97 19.92
C ALA A 327 0.52 10.99 21.23
N LYS A 328 1.32 12.04 21.45
CA LYS A 328 2.09 12.27 22.68
C LYS A 328 1.26 12.83 23.83
N GLY A 329 0.01 13.23 23.58
CA GLY A 329 -0.84 13.89 24.56
C GLY A 329 -0.54 15.38 24.76
N ASP A 330 0.31 15.99 23.92
CA ASP A 330 0.53 17.43 23.92
C ASP A 330 -0.54 18.11 23.04
N TYR A 331 -1.74 18.18 23.58
CA TYR A 331 -2.90 18.66 22.83
C TYR A 331 -2.84 20.15 22.50
N GLN A 332 -2.02 20.93 23.19
CA GLN A 332 -1.86 22.35 22.86
C GLN A 332 -0.97 22.52 21.63
N LEU A 333 0.20 21.86 21.59
CA LEU A 333 1.03 21.88 20.39
C LEU A 333 0.32 21.25 19.20
N ALA A 334 -0.40 20.14 19.40
CA ALA A 334 -1.18 19.52 18.34
C ALA A 334 -2.18 20.50 17.71
N LYS A 335 -2.95 21.21 18.54
CA LYS A 335 -3.88 22.26 18.10
C LYS A 335 -3.18 23.34 17.29
N ASP A 336 -2.03 23.82 17.75
CA ASP A 336 -1.30 24.91 17.11
C ASP A 336 -0.79 24.47 15.73
N PHE A 337 -0.30 23.24 15.60
CA PHE A 337 0.13 22.66 14.33
C PHE A 337 -1.01 22.35 13.36
N TYR A 338 -2.16 21.86 13.85
CA TYR A 338 -3.36 21.71 13.02
C TYR A 338 -3.83 23.07 12.47
N LYS A 339 -3.87 24.11 13.30
CA LYS A 339 -4.19 25.47 12.85
C LYS A 339 -3.17 26.00 11.84
N LYS A 340 -1.88 25.71 12.05
CA LYS A 340 -0.82 26.05 11.11
C LYS A 340 -1.04 25.40 9.74
N ALA A 341 -1.37 24.11 9.70
CA ALA A 341 -1.63 23.38 8.47
C ALA A 341 -2.84 23.90 7.67
N ILE A 342 -3.79 24.57 8.34
CA ILE A 342 -4.93 25.23 7.66
C ILE A 342 -4.57 26.64 7.21
N PHE A 343 -4.09 27.49 8.12
CA PHE A 343 -4.06 28.95 7.90
C PHE A 343 -2.73 29.50 7.44
N ILE A 344 -1.63 28.81 7.72
CA ILE A 344 -0.27 29.29 7.41
C ILE A 344 0.34 28.45 6.30
N SER A 345 0.09 27.15 6.32
CA SER A 345 0.61 26.17 5.37
C SER A 345 -0.52 25.32 4.79
N PRO A 346 -1.54 25.94 4.15
CA PRO A 346 -2.62 25.20 3.51
C PRO A 346 -2.07 24.25 2.45
N ILE A 347 -2.75 23.11 2.28
CA ILE A 347 -2.40 22.17 1.23
C ILE A 347 -2.59 22.81 -0.15
N ILE A 348 -1.62 22.60 -1.03
CA ILE A 348 -1.65 23.05 -2.42
C ILE A 348 -2.01 21.86 -3.29
N VAL A 349 -3.20 21.92 -3.91
CA VAL A 349 -3.79 20.86 -4.74
C VAL A 349 -4.50 21.47 -5.95
N SER A 350 -4.60 20.69 -7.03
CA SER A 350 -5.29 21.09 -8.26
C SER A 350 -6.83 21.11 -8.13
N SER A 351 -7.38 20.42 -7.11
CA SER A 351 -8.81 20.27 -6.90
C SER A 351 -9.26 20.91 -5.59
N GLY A 352 -10.18 21.88 -5.67
CA GLY A 352 -10.82 22.49 -4.49
C GLY A 352 -11.56 21.48 -3.60
N THR A 353 -12.07 20.38 -4.17
CA THR A 353 -12.68 19.29 -3.38
C THR A 353 -11.65 18.54 -2.55
N THR A 354 -10.40 18.42 -3.03
CA THR A 354 -9.32 17.80 -2.25
C THR A 354 -8.87 18.71 -1.13
N PHE A 355 -8.79 20.02 -1.39
CA PHE A 355 -8.52 21.03 -0.37
C PHE A 355 -9.58 21.02 0.74
N GLY A 356 -10.87 21.07 0.38
CA GLY A 356 -11.96 21.05 1.36
C GLY A 356 -11.96 19.79 2.23
N LYS A 357 -11.70 18.61 1.63
CA LYS A 357 -11.58 17.35 2.39
C LYS A 357 -10.43 17.35 3.40
N ASP A 358 -9.31 17.99 3.04
CA ASP A 358 -8.16 18.11 3.92
C ASP A 358 -8.46 19.05 5.10
N VAL A 359 -9.04 20.21 4.83
CA VAL A 359 -9.41 21.16 5.89
C VAL A 359 -10.48 20.58 6.82
N ASP A 360 -11.53 19.95 6.26
CA ASP A 360 -12.55 19.25 7.04
C ASP A 360 -11.93 18.18 7.95
N ARG A 361 -10.94 17.45 7.42
CA ARG A 361 -10.22 16.47 8.21
C ARG A 361 -9.48 17.12 9.37
N ILE A 362 -8.75 18.19 9.14
CA ILE A 362 -8.00 18.87 10.20
C ILE A 362 -8.96 19.47 11.25
N VAL A 363 -10.12 20.00 10.84
CA VAL A 363 -11.18 20.44 11.76
C VAL A 363 -11.72 19.27 12.59
N TYR A 364 -11.87 18.10 11.99
CA TYR A 364 -12.24 16.89 12.72
C TYR A 364 -11.15 16.42 13.71
N ASP A 365 -9.87 16.57 13.35
CA ASP A 365 -8.75 16.27 14.24
C ASP A 365 -8.63 17.30 15.38
N LEU A 366 -8.97 18.57 15.14
CA LEU A 366 -9.12 19.59 16.18
C LEU A 366 -10.23 19.24 17.19
N ASN A 367 -11.36 18.72 16.71
CA ASN A 367 -12.40 18.16 17.59
C ASN A 367 -11.81 17.06 18.50
N LYS A 368 -11.20 16.02 17.91
CA LYS A 368 -10.62 14.90 18.67
C LYS A 368 -9.59 15.38 19.69
N ASN A 369 -8.75 16.33 19.27
CA ASN A 369 -7.75 16.96 20.11
C ASN A 369 -8.38 17.69 21.31
N ALA A 370 -9.37 18.55 21.08
CA ALA A 370 -10.09 19.24 22.15
C ALA A 370 -10.77 18.26 23.11
N TYR A 371 -11.40 17.21 22.57
CA TYR A 371 -12.08 16.20 23.36
C TYR A 371 -11.11 15.43 24.27
N LYS A 372 -9.96 14.97 23.74
CA LYS A 372 -8.92 14.28 24.53
C LYS A 372 -8.25 15.21 25.55
N ALA A 373 -8.15 16.51 25.26
CA ALA A 373 -7.72 17.54 26.20
C ALA A 373 -8.74 17.87 27.31
N GLY A 374 -9.91 17.23 27.33
CA GLY A 374 -10.99 17.51 28.28
C GLY A 374 -11.79 18.78 27.98
N LYS A 375 -11.54 19.46 26.84
CA LYS A 375 -12.23 20.69 26.41
C LYS A 375 -13.48 20.33 25.61
N LYS A 376 -14.49 19.77 26.28
CA LYS A 376 -15.68 19.16 25.64
C LYS A 376 -16.54 20.16 24.85
N ASP A 377 -16.73 21.37 25.36
CA ASP A 377 -17.48 22.42 24.65
C ASP A 377 -16.77 22.87 23.37
N GLU A 378 -15.44 22.97 23.40
CA GLU A 378 -14.64 23.26 22.19
C GLU A 378 -14.74 22.12 21.17
N ALA A 379 -14.71 20.87 21.63
CA ALA A 379 -14.89 19.69 20.79
C ALA A 379 -16.26 19.70 20.07
N TYR A 380 -17.34 20.02 20.79
CA TYR A 380 -18.64 20.26 20.17
C TYR A 380 -18.59 21.38 19.13
N GLY A 381 -17.93 22.49 19.44
CA GLY A 381 -17.78 23.61 18.51
C GLY A 381 -17.19 23.16 17.17
N PHE A 382 -16.13 22.33 17.17
CA PHE A 382 -15.56 21.81 15.93
C PHE A 382 -16.43 20.77 15.22
N LEU A 383 -17.19 19.92 15.94
CA LEU A 383 -18.19 19.04 15.30
C LEU A 383 -19.33 19.84 14.66
N ILE A 384 -19.77 20.92 15.30
CA ILE A 384 -20.76 21.85 14.78
C ILE A 384 -20.22 22.58 13.55
N ALA A 385 -18.94 22.96 13.55
CA ALA A 385 -18.28 23.62 12.43
C ALA A 385 -18.37 22.77 11.14
N LEU A 386 -18.20 21.45 11.25
CA LEU A 386 -18.35 20.52 10.13
C LEU A 386 -19.80 20.43 9.59
N LEU A 387 -20.82 20.79 10.38
CA LEU A 387 -22.21 20.76 9.92
C LEU A 387 -22.59 21.92 9.00
N PHE A 388 -21.70 22.91 8.78
CA PHE A 388 -21.95 24.02 7.86
C PHE A 388 -21.71 23.66 6.39
N ASP A 389 -20.57 23.04 6.08
CA ASP A 389 -20.14 22.77 4.70
C ASP A 389 -19.18 21.57 4.58
N SER A 390 -19.37 20.51 5.39
CA SER A 390 -18.56 19.29 5.31
C SER A 390 -19.38 18.06 4.93
N ASN A 391 -18.70 17.09 4.30
CA ASN A 391 -19.22 15.74 4.05
C ASN A 391 -18.88 14.75 5.19
N ILE A 392 -18.18 15.17 6.24
CA ILE A 392 -17.87 14.31 7.39
C ILE A 392 -19.15 14.08 8.21
N ASN A 393 -19.53 12.81 8.38
CA ASN A 393 -20.67 12.44 9.21
C ASN A 393 -20.31 12.54 10.71
N THR A 394 -20.71 13.63 11.35
CA THR A 394 -20.45 13.91 12.78
C THR A 394 -21.49 13.33 13.74
N LYS A 395 -22.57 12.73 13.24
CA LYS A 395 -23.73 12.31 14.05
C LYS A 395 -23.34 11.41 15.22
N LYS A 396 -22.56 10.37 14.95
CA LYS A 396 -22.13 9.39 15.97
C LYS A 396 -21.30 10.06 17.08
N ASP A 397 -20.40 10.96 16.72
CA ASP A 397 -19.54 11.65 17.68
C ASP A 397 -20.36 12.61 18.55
N ILE A 398 -21.30 13.36 17.95
CA ILE A 398 -22.21 14.24 18.70
C ILE A 398 -23.08 13.42 19.67
N GLU A 399 -23.67 12.31 19.22
CA GLU A 399 -24.48 11.41 20.06
C GLU A 399 -23.68 10.81 21.22
N THR A 400 -22.42 10.44 20.95
CA THR A 400 -21.49 9.95 21.98
C THR A 400 -21.26 11.02 23.03
N TYR A 401 -20.94 12.25 22.62
CA TYR A 401 -20.69 13.34 23.56
C TYR A 401 -21.97 13.67 24.34
N PHE A 402 -23.15 13.69 23.69
CA PHE A 402 -24.44 13.95 24.35
C PHE A 402 -24.67 12.97 25.51
N THR A 403 -24.37 11.70 25.26
CA THR A 403 -24.54 10.63 26.25
C THR A 403 -23.58 10.81 27.42
N GLU A 404 -22.31 11.04 27.14
CA GLU A 404 -21.26 11.17 28.16
C GLU A 404 -21.39 12.43 29.01
N GLN A 405 -21.78 13.55 28.38
CA GLN A 405 -21.96 14.84 29.05
C GLN A 405 -23.37 15.02 29.62
N LYS A 406 -24.29 14.08 29.36
CA LYS A 406 -25.71 14.14 29.75
C LYS A 406 -26.38 15.44 29.27
N GLU A 407 -26.16 15.77 28.00
CA GLU A 407 -26.67 16.99 27.38
C GLU A 407 -28.20 17.03 27.35
N ASP A 408 -28.78 18.18 27.72
CA ASP A 408 -30.18 18.48 27.50
C ASP A 408 -30.37 19.03 26.09
N LYS A 409 -31.12 18.32 25.24
CA LYS A 409 -31.32 18.71 23.84
C LYS A 409 -31.88 20.12 23.68
N LYS A 410 -32.81 20.52 24.55
CA LYS A 410 -33.45 21.85 24.49
C LYS A 410 -32.47 22.95 24.85
N GLN A 411 -31.63 22.72 25.86
CA GLN A 411 -30.55 23.65 26.22
C GLN A 411 -29.49 23.71 25.13
N PHE A 412 -29.08 22.56 24.57
CA PHE A 412 -28.13 22.50 23.47
C PHE A 412 -28.62 23.29 22.25
N LYS A 413 -29.91 23.16 21.89
CA LYS A 413 -30.53 23.95 20.81
C LYS A 413 -30.45 25.46 21.09
N LYS A 414 -30.73 25.89 22.34
CA LYS A 414 -30.59 27.31 22.73
C LYS A 414 -29.14 27.79 22.64
N ASP A 415 -28.17 26.94 22.95
CA ASP A 415 -26.75 27.27 22.84
C ASP A 415 -26.32 27.38 21.38
N LEU A 416 -26.82 26.49 20.50
CA LEU A 416 -26.65 26.63 19.05
C LEU A 416 -27.28 27.92 18.51
N ASP A 417 -28.48 28.27 18.94
CA ASP A 417 -29.13 29.53 18.54
C ASP A 417 -28.31 30.76 18.93
N LYS A 418 -27.62 30.73 20.07
CA LYS A 418 -26.67 31.78 20.47
C LYS A 418 -25.43 31.74 19.59
N ALA A 419 -24.86 30.57 19.37
CA ALA A 419 -23.66 30.39 18.56
C ALA A 419 -23.84 30.88 17.12
N LEU A 420 -24.96 30.55 16.47
CA LEU A 420 -25.29 31.01 15.12
C LEU A 420 -25.34 32.54 15.00
N LYS A 421 -25.72 33.26 16.06
CA LYS A 421 -25.73 34.74 16.08
C LYS A 421 -24.34 35.36 16.19
N THR A 422 -23.33 34.56 16.55
CA THR A 422 -21.94 35.02 16.68
C THR A 422 -21.10 34.76 15.43
N LEU A 423 -21.71 34.21 14.37
CA LEU A 423 -21.03 33.97 13.10
C LEU A 423 -20.41 35.26 12.55
N LYS A 424 -19.14 35.17 12.15
CA LYS A 424 -18.39 36.25 11.51
C LYS A 424 -17.62 35.68 10.32
N GLU A 425 -17.53 36.50 9.28
CA GLU A 425 -16.69 36.23 8.12
C GLU A 425 -15.27 36.73 8.41
N GLU A 426 -14.30 35.87 8.15
CA GLU A 426 -12.87 36.19 8.12
C GLU A 426 -12.39 36.07 6.66
N GLN A 427 -11.12 36.40 6.39
CA GLN A 427 -10.58 36.45 5.03
C GLN A 427 -10.86 35.17 4.20
N ASP A 428 -10.53 34.00 4.77
CA ASP A 428 -10.66 32.70 4.09
C ASP A 428 -11.46 31.69 4.94
N SER A 429 -12.18 32.14 5.95
CA SER A 429 -12.89 31.25 6.89
C SER A 429 -14.06 31.97 7.57
N TYR A 430 -14.81 31.23 8.38
CA TYR A 430 -15.88 31.77 9.21
C TYR A 430 -15.65 31.33 10.64
N THR A 431 -15.88 32.22 11.59
CA THR A 431 -15.74 31.95 13.03
C THR A 431 -17.10 32.04 13.72
N PHE A 432 -17.28 31.27 14.78
CA PHE A 432 -18.41 31.41 15.71
C PHE A 432 -18.01 30.96 17.11
N THR A 433 -18.77 31.38 18.12
CA THR A 433 -18.54 31.05 19.51
C THR A 433 -19.60 30.07 20.01
N PHE A 434 -19.18 28.86 20.40
CA PHE A 434 -20.03 27.87 21.07
C PHE A 434 -19.65 27.77 22.54
N ARG A 435 -20.59 28.11 23.44
CA ARG A 435 -20.40 28.08 24.90
C ARG A 435 -19.10 28.78 25.37
N GLY A 436 -18.76 29.91 24.75
CA GLY A 436 -17.57 30.70 25.06
C GLY A 436 -16.29 30.26 24.35
N ASN A 437 -16.31 29.20 23.55
CA ASN A 437 -15.18 28.73 22.75
C ASN A 437 -15.32 29.19 21.31
N GLU A 438 -14.35 29.97 20.83
CA GLU A 438 -14.26 30.37 19.42
C GLU A 438 -13.73 29.21 18.57
N VAL A 439 -14.48 28.87 17.54
CA VAL A 439 -14.18 27.82 16.57
C VAL A 439 -14.39 28.37 15.16
N PHE A 440 -13.92 27.64 14.15
CA PHE A 440 -13.95 28.07 12.76
C PHE A 440 -14.30 26.93 11.81
N PHE A 441 -14.76 27.29 10.62
CA PHE A 441 -14.83 26.40 9.45
C PHE A 441 -14.37 27.13 8.20
N VAL A 442 -13.93 26.37 7.19
CA VAL A 442 -13.49 26.89 5.90
C VAL A 442 -14.40 26.29 4.84
N PRO A 443 -15.38 27.04 4.32
CA PRO A 443 -16.28 26.50 3.32
C PRO A 443 -15.61 26.41 1.95
N MET A 444 -16.09 25.51 1.10
CA MET A 444 -15.61 25.40 -0.29
C MET A 444 -16.02 26.62 -1.11
N LEU A 445 -17.16 27.22 -0.79
CA LEU A 445 -17.69 28.42 -1.43
C LEU A 445 -18.05 29.46 -0.37
N GLN A 446 -17.70 30.72 -0.64
CA GLN A 446 -18.13 31.82 0.22
C GLN A 446 -19.62 32.07 0.04
N PHE A 447 -20.36 32.06 1.15
CA PHE A 447 -21.78 32.38 1.22
C PHE A 447 -22.03 33.42 2.29
N SER A 448 -23.13 34.16 2.18
CA SER A 448 -23.50 35.11 3.24
C SER A 448 -23.69 34.39 4.58
N ILE A 449 -23.37 35.07 5.69
CA ILE A 449 -23.65 34.57 7.05
C ILE A 449 -25.10 34.08 7.19
N LYS A 450 -26.05 34.82 6.60
CA LYS A 450 -27.47 34.45 6.62
C LYS A 450 -27.73 33.12 5.90
N SER A 451 -27.08 32.90 4.76
CA SER A 451 -27.19 31.63 4.01
C SER A 451 -26.70 30.44 4.85
N PHE A 452 -25.58 30.58 5.57
CA PHE A 452 -25.10 29.55 6.48
C PHE A 452 -26.05 29.30 7.65
N GLN A 453 -26.57 30.36 8.27
CA GLN A 453 -27.55 30.26 9.35
C GLN A 453 -28.83 29.53 8.91
N ASP A 454 -29.37 29.90 7.75
CA ASP A 454 -30.59 29.31 7.20
C ASP A 454 -30.36 27.85 6.79
N SER A 455 -29.23 27.54 6.14
CA SER A 455 -28.84 26.17 5.79
C SER A 455 -28.70 25.29 7.04
N PHE A 456 -27.98 25.77 8.05
CA PHE A 456 -27.75 25.04 9.30
C PHE A 456 -29.08 24.72 10.02
N LYS A 457 -29.99 25.69 10.12
CA LYS A 457 -31.31 25.48 10.75
C LYS A 457 -32.20 24.50 10.00
N ASN A 458 -31.92 24.28 8.72
CA ASN A 458 -32.65 23.32 7.90
C ASN A 458 -32.04 21.91 7.93
N ASN A 459 -30.84 21.74 8.50
CA ASN A 459 -30.21 20.42 8.57
C ASN A 459 -30.93 19.48 9.56
N GLU A 460 -30.81 18.17 9.30
CA GLU A 460 -31.50 17.12 10.08
C GLU A 460 -31.12 17.17 11.56
N PHE A 461 -29.83 17.40 11.85
CA PHE A 461 -29.32 17.46 13.22
C PHE A 461 -30.01 18.55 14.04
N TYR A 462 -30.06 19.79 13.55
CA TYR A 462 -30.66 20.92 14.25
C TYR A 462 -32.15 20.73 14.51
N ARG A 463 -32.86 20.14 13.54
CA ARG A 463 -34.30 19.80 13.66
C ARG A 463 -34.54 18.68 14.68
N SER A 464 -33.60 17.76 14.84
CA SER A 464 -33.70 16.66 15.81
C SER A 464 -33.59 17.06 17.29
N LEU A 465 -33.28 18.33 17.57
CA LEU A 465 -33.11 18.90 18.92
C LEU A 465 -34.41 19.53 19.49
N GLU A 466 -35.54 19.44 18.77
CA GLU A 466 -36.84 20.01 19.17
C GLU A 466 -37.54 19.30 20.33
#